data_AF-A0A845R5Q7-F1
#
_entry.id   AF-A0A845R5Q7-F1
#
_cell.length_a   1.000
_cell.length_b   1.000
_cell.length_c   1.000
_cell.angle_alpha   90.00
_cell.angle_beta   90.00
_cell.angle_gamma   90.00
#
_symmetry.space_group_name_H-M   'P 1'
#
loop_
_entity.id
_entity.type
_entity.pdbx_description
1 polymer ?
#
loop_
_entity_poly.entity_id
_entity_poly.type
_entity_poly.pdbx_seq_one_letter_code
_entity_poly.pdbx_strand_id
1 'polypeptide(L)' 'MKKITKTQIVTLLLIISWIIWEYRVSIWAKDEIGAIIRIDLLFIIPIILIMSFISIRQFIKRK' A
#
# COMPACT_ATOMS: atom_id res chain seq x y z
N MET A 1 21.79 -13.01 -9.45
CA MET A 1 20.47 -12.64 -8.89
C MET A 1 20.37 -11.13 -8.79
N LYS A 2 19.37 -10.48 -9.38
CA LYS A 2 19.21 -9.02 -9.22
C LYS A 2 18.89 -8.70 -7.76
N LYS A 3 19.73 -7.89 -7.13
CA LYS A 3 19.59 -7.51 -5.72
C LYS A 3 18.30 -6.70 -5.54
N ILE A 4 17.41 -7.15 -4.65
CA ILE A 4 16.20 -6.40 -4.29
C ILE A 4 16.62 -5.03 -3.74
N THR A 5 16.00 -3.96 -4.22
CA THR A 5 16.32 -2.62 -3.74
C THR A 5 15.67 -2.35 -2.40
N LYS A 6 16.28 -1.49 -1.57
CA LYS A 6 15.66 -1.00 -0.33
C LYS A 6 14.26 -0.42 -0.62
N THR A 7 14.08 0.25 -1.75
CA THR A 7 12.78 0.76 -2.23
C THR A 7 11.74 -0.35 -2.43
N GLN A 8 12.13 -1.48 -3.02
CA GLN A 8 11.23 -2.63 -3.22
C GLN A 8 10.82 -3.26 -1.90
N ILE A 9 11.75 -3.38 -0.94
CA ILE A 9 11.44 -3.87 0.41
C ILE A 9 10.47 -2.93 1.13
N VAL A 10 10.72 -1.61 1.07
CA VAL A 10 9.82 -0.60 1.66
C VAL A 10 8.44 -0.64 1.00
N THR A 11 8.37 -0.78 -0.33
CA THR A 11 7.10 -0.90 -1.06
C THR A 11 6.33 -2.15 -0.62
N LEU A 12 7.02 -3.29 -0.44
CA LEU A 12 6.42 -4.52 0.04
C LEU A 12 5.87 -4.37 1.46
N LEU A 13 6.64 -3.76 2.36
CA LEU A 13 6.20 -3.47 3.73
C LEU A 13 4.97 -2.55 3.76
N LEU A 14 4.97 -1.49 2.94
CA LEU A 14 3.83 -0.59 2.79
C LEU A 14 2.55 -1.31 2.36
N ILE A 15 2.66 -2.21 1.37
CA ILE A 15 1.54 -3.01 0.89
C ILE A 15 1.03 -3.95 2.00
N ILE A 16 1.93 -4.64 2.71
CA ILE A 16 1.55 -5.55 3.81
C ILE A 16 0.85 -4.78 4.94
N SER A 17 1.41 -3.65 5.36
CA SER A 17 0.82 -2.79 6.38
C SER A 17 -0.56 -2.27 5.97
N TRP A 18 -0.74 -1.90 4.69
CA TRP A 18 -2.05 -1.49 4.18
C TRP A 18 -3.06 -2.63 4.19
N ILE A 19 -2.68 -3.86 3.81
CA ILE A 19 -3.59 -5.02 3.86
C ILE A 19 -4.05 -5.30 5.29
N ILE A 20 -3.14 -5.23 6.27
CA ILE A 20 -3.48 -5.43 7.69
C ILE A 20 -4.43 -4.33 8.16
N TRP A 21 -4.16 -3.08 7.78
CA TRP A 21 -5.04 -1.96 8.10
C TRP A 21 -6.44 -2.13 7.50
N GLU A 22 -6.53 -2.49 6.21
CA GLU A 22 -7.80 -2.71 5.52
C GLU A 22 -8.61 -3.84 6.18
N TYR A 23 -7.95 -4.92 6.59
CA TYR A 23 -8.60 -6.00 7.31
C TYR A 23 -9.20 -5.52 8.64
N ARG A 24 -8.46 -4.72 9.41
CA ARG A 24 -8.94 -4.13 10.66
C ARG A 24 -10.12 -3.19 10.44
N VAL A 25 -10.02 -2.31 9.43
CA VAL A 25 -11.11 -1.39 9.06
C VAL A 25 -12.34 -2.17 8.59
N SER A 26 -12.17 -3.23 7.81
CA SER A 26 -13.27 -4.08 7.34
C SER A 26 -14.00 -4.79 8.48
N ILE A 27 -13.29 -5.19 9.54
CA ILE A 27 -13.91 -5.74 10.74
C ILE A 27 -14.68 -4.63 11.47
N TRP A 28 -14.02 -3.51 11.78
CA TRP A 28 -14.65 -2.40 12.49
C TRP A 28 -15.88 -1.85 11.76
N ALA A 29 -15.82 -1.78 10.43
CA ALA A 29 -16.89 -1.29 9.57
C ALA A 29 -18.18 -2.12 9.64
N LYS A 30 -18.12 -3.38 10.07
CA LYS A 30 -19.30 -4.24 10.19
C LYS A 30 -20.17 -3.90 11.38
N ASP A 31 -19.57 -3.31 12.41
CA ASP A 31 -20.24 -2.98 13.67
C ASP A 31 -20.71 -1.51 13.70
N GLU A 32 -20.35 -0.71 12.69
CA GLU A 32 -20.65 0.73 12.64
C GLU A 32 -21.99 1.00 11.94
N ILE A 33 -22.88 1.73 12.61
CA ILE A 33 -24.18 2.11 12.06
C ILE A 33 -24.06 3.53 11.47
N GLY A 34 -23.69 3.63 10.18
CA GLY A 34 -23.59 4.91 9.50
C GLY A 34 -22.71 4.91 8.26
N ALA A 35 -22.58 6.08 7.61
CA ALA A 35 -21.66 6.26 6.50
C ALA A 35 -20.21 6.33 7.02
N ILE A 36 -19.37 5.42 6.54
CA ILE A 36 -17.96 5.35 6.92
C ILE A 36 -17.14 6.25 6.00
N ILE A 37 -16.60 7.33 6.55
CA ILE A 37 -15.73 8.25 5.81
C ILE A 37 -14.29 7.71 5.83
N ARG A 38 -13.83 7.20 4.68
CA ARG A 38 -12.49 6.61 4.49
C ARG A 38 -11.44 7.64 4.06
N ILE A 39 -11.13 8.59 4.95
CA ILE A 39 -10.06 9.59 4.70
C ILE A 39 -8.69 8.93 4.51
N ASP A 40 -8.46 7.79 5.16
CA ASP A 40 -7.25 7.00 5.05
C ASP A 40 -6.94 6.56 3.60
N LEU A 41 -7.97 6.20 2.82
CA LEU A 41 -7.81 5.82 1.41
C LEU A 41 -7.29 6.97 0.55
N LEU A 42 -7.67 8.22 0.88
CA LEU A 42 -7.26 9.41 0.14
C LEU A 42 -5.74 9.64 0.22
N PHE A 43 -5.09 9.20 1.31
CA PHE A 43 -3.65 9.32 1.49
C PHE A 43 -2.89 8.04 1.11
N ILE A 44 -3.42 6.87 1.46
CA ILE A 44 -2.71 5.61 1.27
C ILE A 44 -2.68 5.19 -0.21
N ILE A 45 -3.78 5.37 -0.96
CA ILE A 45 -3.83 4.98 -2.38
C ILE A 45 -2.76 5.74 -3.21
N PRO A 46 -2.62 7.08 -3.14
CA PRO A 46 -1.58 7.80 -3.86
C PRO A 46 -0.16 7.33 -3.49
N ILE A 47 0.10 7.09 -2.21
CA ILE A 47 1.42 6.63 -1.72
C ILE A 47 1.77 5.27 -2.32
N ILE A 48 0.83 4.31 -2.28
CA ILE A 48 1.03 2.97 -2.84
C ILE A 48 1.25 3.04 -4.35
N LEU A 49 0.47 3.88 -5.07
CA LEU A 49 0.62 4.06 -6.51
C LEU A 49 2.01 4.62 -6.87
N ILE A 50 2.46 5.67 -6.18
CA ILE A 50 3.77 6.29 -6.42
C ILE A 50 4.90 5.29 -6.13
N MET A 51 4.85 4.59 -4.99
CA MET A 51 5.87 3.60 -4.61
C MET A 51 5.92 2.43 -5.59
N SER A 52 4.75 1.94 -6.01
CA SER A 52 4.64 0.87 -7.01
C SER A 52 5.20 1.32 -8.37
N PHE A 53 4.88 2.54 -8.82
CA PHE A 53 5.41 3.10 -10.06
C PHE A 53 6.94 3.24 -10.03
N ILE A 54 7.49 3.76 -8.92
CA ILE A 54 8.95 3.85 -8.72
C ILE A 54 9.57 2.45 -8.75
N SER A 55 8.95 1.47 -8.09
CA SER A 55 9.42 0.08 -8.07
C SER A 55 9.45 -0.56 -9.46
N ILE A 56 8.37 -0.38 -10.25
CA ILE A 56 8.28 -0.85 -11.64
C ILE A 56 9.35 -0.16 -12.51
N ARG A 57 9.48 1.16 -12.40
CA ARG A 57 10.50 1.92 -13.15
C ARG A 57 11.92 1.49 -12.79
N GLN A 58 12.21 1.21 -11.51
CA GLN A 58 13.49 0.67 -11.08
C GLN A 58 13.74 -0.73 -11.67
N PHE A 59 12.71 -1.58 -11.74
CA PHE A 59 12.82 -2.91 -12.33
C PHE A 59 13.11 -2.85 -13.83
N ILE A 60 12.41 -1.99 -14.57
CA ILE A 60 12.62 -1.80 -16.02
C ILE A 60 14.02 -1.23 -16.30
N LYS A 61 14.46 -0.19 -15.58
CA LYS A 61 15.80 0.40 -15.79
C LYS A 61 16.97 -0.51 -15.40
N ARG A 62 16.73 -1.52 -14.55
CA ARG A 62 17.73 -2.52 -14.16
C ARG A 62 17.68 -3.78 -15.03
N LYS A 63 16.81 -3.82 -16.04
CA LYS A 63 16.73 -4.88 -17.05
C LYS A 63 17.54 -4.48 -18.27
#